data_AF-V4BK17-F1
#
_entry.id   AF-V4BK17-F1
#
_cell.length_a   1.000
_cell.length_b   1.000
_cell.length_c   1.000
_cell.angle_alpha   90.00
_cell.angle_beta   90.00
_cell.angle_gamma   90.00
#
_symmetry.space_group_name_H-M   'P 1'
#
loop_
_entity.id
_entity.type
_entity.pdbx_description
1 polymer ?
#
loop_
_entity_poly.entity_id
_entity_poly.type
_entity_poly.pdbx_seq_one_letter_code
_entity_poly.pdbx_strand_id
1 'polypeptide(L)'
;LEGFNKFRYNEDCEHEKCAYKHSSTHYHCIRSDCGYGFSDRSRLVQHIARHERIDKIMGDEFRQFRASVNCFYEDCEFSSKATHFHCLKCLFACADSSKVSAHRKYHIKLQNISSKGFVKFIGSQDCEIPFCPHSKKQTHYHCTFQNCNHAVLGPAQMAPHKLKH
;
A
#
# COMPACT_ATOMS: atom_id res chain seq x y z
N LEU A 1 -5.24 1.09 -30.16
CA LEU A 1 -4.31 0.58 -29.13
C LEU A 1 -5.08 0.68 -27.83
N GLU A 2 -5.55 -0.44 -27.29
CA GLU A 2 -6.32 -0.41 -26.05
C GLU A 2 -5.47 0.20 -24.93
N GLY A 3 -6.03 1.18 -24.21
CA GLY A 3 -5.33 1.85 -23.11
C GLY A 3 -4.41 3.02 -23.48
N PHE A 4 -4.32 3.44 -24.76
CA PHE A 4 -3.47 4.56 -25.18
C PHE A 4 -4.16 5.51 -26.17
N ASN A 5 -4.01 6.81 -25.92
CA ASN A 5 -4.40 7.87 -26.84
C ASN A 5 -3.23 8.21 -27.76
N LYS A 6 -3.44 8.19 -29.08
CA LYS A 6 -2.43 8.57 -30.08
C LYS A 6 -2.71 9.99 -30.56
N PHE A 7 -1.67 10.79 -30.64
CA PHE A 7 -1.72 12.16 -31.16
C PHE A 7 -0.69 12.31 -32.28
N ARG A 8 -1.11 12.90 -33.40
CA ARG A 8 -0.23 13.31 -34.49
C ARG A 8 0.57 14.53 -34.09
N TYR A 9 1.61 14.85 -34.86
CA TYR A 9 2.46 16.01 -34.61
C TYR A 9 1.68 17.34 -34.62
N ASN A 10 0.56 17.43 -35.33
CA ASN A 10 -0.25 18.64 -35.41
C ASN A 10 -1.43 18.67 -34.43
N GLU A 11 -1.64 17.61 -33.64
CA GLU A 11 -2.72 17.53 -32.65
C GLU A 11 -2.22 18.00 -31.28
N ASP A 12 -3.06 18.75 -30.56
CA ASP A 12 -2.77 19.08 -29.16
C ASP A 12 -3.21 17.92 -28.27
N CYS A 13 -2.26 17.41 -27.48
CA CYS A 13 -2.51 16.33 -26.53
C CYS A 13 -2.97 16.82 -25.16
N GLU A 14 -3.09 18.14 -24.95
CA GLU A 14 -3.55 18.80 -23.71
C GLU A 14 -2.69 18.52 -22.47
N HIS A 15 -1.61 17.74 -22.60
CA HIS A 15 -0.62 17.51 -21.55
C HIS A 15 0.37 18.68 -21.52
N GLU A 16 0.26 19.52 -20.49
CA GLU A 16 1.08 20.74 -20.29
C GLU A 16 2.59 20.48 -20.40
N LYS A 17 3.06 19.30 -19.96
CA LYS A 17 4.49 18.92 -19.93
C LYS A 17 4.83 17.81 -20.93
N CYS A 18 4.13 17.72 -22.06
CA CYS A 18 4.43 16.73 -23.10
C CYS A 18 5.64 17.14 -23.96
N ALA A 19 6.76 16.41 -23.84
CA ALA A 19 7.97 16.65 -24.61
C ALA A 19 7.83 16.39 -26.14
N TYR A 20 6.74 15.71 -26.55
CA TYR A 20 6.50 15.32 -27.95
C TYR A 20 5.48 16.22 -28.66
N LYS A 21 4.92 17.20 -27.95
CA LYS A 21 3.94 18.14 -28.47
C LYS A 21 4.55 18.90 -29.66
N HIS A 22 3.82 18.94 -30.77
CA HIS A 22 4.23 19.61 -32.02
C HIS A 22 5.51 19.10 -32.71
N SER A 23 6.15 18.04 -32.20
CA SER A 23 7.40 17.51 -32.77
C SER A 23 7.22 16.19 -33.52
N SER A 24 6.37 15.31 -33.00
CA SER A 24 6.21 13.96 -33.56
C SER A 24 4.87 13.35 -33.18
N THR A 25 4.51 12.29 -33.92
CA THR A 25 3.39 11.43 -33.52
C THR A 25 3.77 10.70 -32.24
N HIS A 26 2.90 10.73 -31.23
CA HIS A 26 3.16 10.17 -29.91
C HIS A 26 1.92 9.54 -29.28
N TYR A 27 2.11 8.90 -28.13
CA TYR A 27 1.10 8.13 -27.40
C TYR A 27 1.11 8.51 -25.93
N HIS A 28 -0.06 8.59 -25.31
CA HIS A 28 -0.23 8.75 -23.87
C HIS A 28 -1.01 7.59 -23.28
N CYS A 29 -0.59 7.11 -22.11
CA CYS A 29 -1.37 6.13 -21.34
C CYS A 29 -2.69 6.76 -20.88
N ILE A 30 -3.81 6.04 -21.07
CA ILE A 30 -5.17 6.52 -20.72
C ILE A 30 -5.40 6.50 -19.21
N ARG A 31 -4.61 5.75 -18.43
CA ARG A 31 -4.74 5.73 -16.97
C ARG A 31 -4.58 7.16 -16.43
N SER A 32 -5.57 7.61 -15.66
CA SER A 32 -5.61 8.97 -15.10
C SER A 32 -4.44 9.25 -14.15
N ASP A 33 -3.95 8.21 -13.47
CA ASP A 33 -2.75 8.21 -12.65
C ASP A 33 -1.47 7.88 -13.45
N CYS A 34 -1.57 7.85 -14.79
CA CYS A 34 -0.59 7.56 -15.85
C CYS A 34 0.31 8.72 -16.32
N GLY A 35 -0.27 9.70 -17.01
CA GLY A 35 0.48 10.83 -17.59
C GLY A 35 1.73 10.48 -18.43
N TYR A 36 1.97 9.22 -18.79
CA TYR A 36 3.20 8.78 -19.45
C TYR A 36 3.02 8.89 -20.95
N GLY A 37 3.83 9.75 -21.55
CA GLY A 37 3.89 9.97 -22.99
C GLY A 37 5.13 9.33 -23.61
N PHE A 38 5.02 8.79 -24.82
CA PHE A 38 6.15 8.27 -25.59
C PHE A 38 5.89 8.33 -27.10
N SER A 39 6.92 8.50 -27.92
CA SER A 39 6.83 8.51 -29.39
C SER A 39 7.11 7.13 -30.03
N ASP A 40 7.80 6.24 -29.32
CA ASP A 40 8.22 4.92 -29.80
C ASP A 40 7.27 3.80 -29.33
N ARG A 41 6.61 3.14 -30.29
CA ARG A 41 5.67 2.04 -30.04
C ARG A 41 6.31 0.83 -29.35
N SER A 42 7.62 0.62 -29.47
CA SER A 42 8.31 -0.52 -28.84
C SER A 42 8.19 -0.50 -27.30
N ARG A 43 8.02 0.68 -26.69
CA ARG A 43 7.95 0.88 -25.23
C ARG A 43 6.61 0.49 -24.62
N LEU A 44 5.62 0.22 -25.46
CA LEU A 44 4.26 -0.07 -25.03
C LEU A 44 4.18 -1.30 -24.12
N VAL A 45 4.79 -2.40 -24.55
CA VAL A 45 4.71 -3.69 -23.83
C VAL A 45 5.36 -3.57 -22.45
N GLN A 46 6.53 -2.93 -22.38
CA GLN A 46 7.22 -2.69 -21.11
C GLN A 46 6.40 -1.79 -20.18
N HIS A 47 5.69 -0.81 -20.74
CA HIS A 47 4.85 0.09 -19.97
C HIS A 47 3.63 -0.61 -19.37
N ILE A 48 2.93 -1.43 -20.15
CA ILE A 48 1.80 -2.24 -19.66
C ILE A 48 2.27 -3.20 -18.56
N ALA A 49 3.39 -3.91 -18.79
CA ALA A 49 3.97 -4.82 -17.81
C ALA A 49 4.36 -4.12 -16.49
N ARG A 50 4.73 -2.83 -16.56
CA ARG A 50 4.95 -2.01 -15.35
C ARG A 50 3.65 -1.77 -14.58
N HIS A 51 2.55 -1.46 -15.26
CA HIS A 51 1.25 -1.30 -14.61
C HIS A 51 0.78 -2.58 -13.94
N GLU A 52 0.81 -3.70 -14.65
CA GLU A 52 0.43 -5.01 -14.09
C GLU A 52 1.26 -5.36 -12.84
N ARG A 53 2.57 -5.07 -12.87
CA ARG A 53 3.45 -5.27 -11.72
C ARG A 53 3.04 -4.40 -10.53
N ILE A 54 2.82 -3.11 -10.76
CA ILE A 54 2.43 -2.18 -9.69
C ILE A 54 1.07 -2.57 -9.13
N ASP A 55 0.07 -2.82 -9.97
CA ASP A 55 -1.28 -3.23 -9.55
C ASP A 55 -1.25 -4.52 -8.72
N LYS A 56 -0.44 -5.52 -9.13
CA LYS A 56 -0.26 -6.76 -8.36
C LYS A 56 0.35 -6.52 -6.98
N ILE A 57 1.33 -5.62 -6.88
CA ILE A 57 1.97 -5.27 -5.60
C ILE A 57 1.00 -4.52 -4.69
N MET A 58 0.28 -3.52 -5.22
CA MET A 58 -0.66 -2.71 -4.45
C MET A 58 -1.88 -3.52 -4.01
N GLY A 59 -2.46 -4.31 -4.92
CA GLY A 59 -3.81 -4.82 -4.76
C GLY A 59 -4.80 -3.69 -4.46
N ASP A 60 -5.90 -4.02 -3.79
CA ASP A 60 -6.92 -3.05 -3.39
C ASP A 60 -6.61 -2.37 -2.04
N GLU A 61 -5.43 -2.66 -1.47
CA GLU A 61 -5.05 -2.20 -0.13
C GLU A 61 -4.20 -0.93 -0.16
N PHE A 62 -3.75 -0.51 -1.34
CA PHE A 62 -2.85 0.62 -1.51
C PHE A 62 -3.28 1.54 -2.65
N ARG A 63 -2.92 2.81 -2.51
CA ARG A 63 -3.05 3.82 -3.57
C ARG A 63 -1.70 4.48 -3.84
N GLN A 64 -1.34 4.61 -5.12
CA GLN A 64 -0.14 5.32 -5.56
C GLN A 64 -0.46 6.78 -5.85
N PHE A 65 0.48 7.67 -5.49
CA PHE A 65 0.48 9.08 -5.85
C PHE A 65 1.80 9.43 -6.52
N ARG A 66 1.76 10.37 -7.45
CA ARG A 66 2.94 10.83 -8.17
C ARG A 66 3.65 11.96 -7.45
N ALA A 67 4.92 12.13 -7.79
CA ALA A 67 5.73 13.24 -7.29
C ALA A 67 5.11 14.62 -7.51
N SER A 68 4.30 14.83 -8.55
CA SER A 68 3.67 16.13 -8.83
C SER A 68 2.25 16.27 -8.30
N VAL A 69 1.72 15.26 -7.61
CA VAL A 69 0.32 15.22 -7.15
C VAL A 69 0.29 15.41 -5.64
N ASN A 70 -0.55 16.33 -5.17
CA ASN A 70 -0.87 16.42 -3.76
C ASN A 70 -1.78 15.25 -3.39
N CYS A 71 -1.36 14.42 -2.44
CA CYS A 71 -2.13 13.23 -2.03
C CYS A 71 -3.24 13.55 -1.03
N PHE A 72 -3.29 14.75 -0.47
CA PHE A 72 -4.25 15.22 0.54
C PHE A 72 -4.28 14.43 1.85
N TYR A 73 -3.29 13.57 2.10
CA TYR A 73 -3.08 12.97 3.42
C TYR A 73 -2.34 13.96 4.32
N GLU A 74 -2.85 14.13 5.54
CA GLU A 74 -2.20 14.94 6.58
C GLU A 74 -0.78 14.42 6.87
N ASP A 75 0.16 15.35 7.04
CA ASP A 75 1.56 15.08 7.36
C ASP A 75 2.29 14.11 6.42
N CYS A 76 1.83 13.95 5.18
CA CYS A 76 2.55 13.13 4.20
C CYS A 76 3.83 13.82 3.71
N GLU A 77 4.98 13.33 4.19
CA GLU A 77 6.31 13.85 3.83
C GLU A 77 6.61 13.80 2.32
N PHE A 78 5.94 12.91 1.58
CA PHE A 78 6.15 12.67 0.15
C PHE A 78 5.23 13.47 -0.76
N SER A 79 4.19 14.12 -0.21
CA SER A 79 3.18 14.83 -0.99
C SER A 79 3.81 15.89 -1.88
N SER A 80 3.45 15.89 -3.17
CA SER A 80 4.00 16.80 -4.19
C SER A 80 5.55 16.82 -4.30
N LYS A 81 6.24 15.80 -3.77
CA LYS A 81 7.72 15.68 -3.82
C LYS A 81 8.19 14.39 -4.47
N ALA A 82 7.56 13.26 -4.15
CA ALA A 82 8.00 11.95 -4.61
C ALA A 82 6.82 11.05 -4.97
N THR A 83 7.05 10.10 -5.89
CA THR A 83 6.08 9.03 -6.13
C THR A 83 6.04 8.13 -4.91
N HIS A 84 4.86 7.90 -4.34
CA HIS A 84 4.68 7.19 -3.08
C HIS A 84 3.37 6.41 -3.03
N PHE A 85 3.22 5.62 -1.98
CA PHE A 85 2.10 4.69 -1.77
C PHE A 85 1.52 4.88 -0.38
N HIS A 86 0.19 4.93 -0.29
CA HIS A 86 -0.55 4.95 0.97
C HIS A 86 -1.30 3.65 1.15
N CYS A 87 -1.24 3.07 2.35
CA CYS A 87 -2.14 2.00 2.75
C CYS A 87 -3.55 2.57 2.96
N LEU A 88 -4.56 1.88 2.48
CA LEU A 88 -5.97 2.26 2.64
C LEU A 88 -6.59 1.73 3.94
N LYS A 89 -5.83 0.95 4.72
CA LYS A 89 -6.27 0.34 5.99
C LYS A 89 -5.65 0.96 7.23
N CYS A 90 -4.58 1.75 7.09
CA CYS A 90 -3.91 2.44 8.19
C CYS A 90 -3.09 3.63 7.68
N LEU A 91 -2.43 4.36 8.58
CA LEU A 91 -1.65 5.57 8.28
C LEU A 91 -0.29 5.30 7.60
N PHE A 92 0.00 4.04 7.24
CA PHE A 92 1.28 3.70 6.62
C PHE A 92 1.42 4.31 5.22
N ALA A 93 2.54 4.98 4.98
CA ALA A 93 2.95 5.48 3.68
C ALA A 93 4.41 5.13 3.38
N CYS A 94 4.75 4.94 2.11
CA CYS A 94 6.14 4.72 1.70
C CYS A 94 6.41 5.12 0.24
N ALA A 95 7.63 5.53 -0.09
CA ALA A 95 8.08 5.75 -1.47
C ALA A 95 8.61 4.49 -2.18
N ASP A 96 8.87 3.39 -1.44
CA ASP A 96 9.46 2.15 -1.97
C ASP A 96 8.40 1.05 -2.18
N SER A 97 8.23 0.61 -3.42
CA SER A 97 7.29 -0.45 -3.79
C SER A 97 7.56 -1.79 -3.10
N SER A 98 8.80 -2.06 -2.68
CA SER A 98 9.18 -3.29 -1.97
C SER A 98 8.55 -3.34 -0.58
N LYS A 99 8.40 -2.18 0.08
CA LYS A 99 7.77 -2.06 1.40
C LYS A 99 6.26 -2.31 1.35
N VAL A 100 5.61 -2.03 0.23
CA VAL A 100 4.16 -2.29 0.04
C VAL A 100 3.86 -3.78 0.20
N SER A 101 4.60 -4.65 -0.49
CA SER A 101 4.39 -6.10 -0.39
C SER A 101 4.60 -6.62 1.03
N ALA A 102 5.61 -6.12 1.73
CA ALA A 102 5.88 -6.50 3.12
C ALA A 102 4.77 -6.02 4.07
N HIS A 103 4.25 -4.81 3.87
CA HIS A 103 3.18 -4.25 4.66
C HIS A 103 1.84 -4.99 4.45
N ARG A 104 1.50 -5.38 3.22
CA ARG A 104 0.32 -6.23 2.96
C ARG A 104 0.41 -7.56 3.71
N LYS A 105 1.58 -8.21 3.66
CA LYS A 105 1.84 -9.45 4.44
C LYS A 105 1.69 -9.21 5.94
N TYR A 106 2.01 -8.01 6.44
CA TYR A 106 1.78 -7.65 7.84
C TYR A 106 0.28 -7.62 8.18
N HIS A 107 -0.57 -7.01 7.35
CA HIS A 107 -2.02 -7.05 7.56
C HIS A 107 -2.59 -8.49 7.53
N ILE A 108 -2.14 -9.32 6.59
CA ILE A 108 -2.54 -10.74 6.55
C ILE A 108 -2.15 -11.46 7.85
N LYS A 109 -0.94 -11.21 8.38
CA LYS A 109 -0.52 -11.76 9.68
C LYS A 109 -1.43 -11.31 10.83
N LEU A 110 -1.80 -10.02 10.88
CA LEU A 110 -2.72 -9.51 11.90
C LEU A 110 -4.11 -10.14 11.78
N GLN A 111 -4.65 -10.27 10.56
CA GLN A 111 -5.94 -10.93 10.32
C GLN A 111 -5.91 -12.40 10.76
N ASN A 112 -4.81 -13.11 10.50
CA ASN A 112 -4.62 -14.49 10.95
C ASN A 112 -4.52 -14.65 12.48
N ILE A 113 -4.07 -13.61 13.18
CA ILE A 113 -4.06 -13.58 14.65
C ILE A 113 -5.49 -13.31 15.15
N SER A 114 -6.16 -12.33 14.56
CA SER A 114 -7.55 -11.98 14.88
C SER A 114 -8.52 -13.13 14.64
N SER A 115 -8.39 -13.87 13.53
CA SER A 115 -9.23 -15.05 13.25
C SER A 115 -9.04 -16.20 14.26
N LYS A 116 -7.92 -16.20 14.99
CA LYS A 116 -7.68 -17.13 16.10
C LYS A 116 -8.25 -16.64 17.43
N GLY A 117 -8.89 -15.48 17.46
CA GLY A 117 -9.45 -14.88 18.68
C GLY A 117 -8.41 -14.16 19.53
N PHE A 118 -7.40 -13.55 18.90
CA PHE A 118 -6.35 -12.81 19.60
C PHE A 118 -6.10 -11.44 18.97
N VAL A 119 -5.55 -10.52 19.75
CA VAL A 119 -5.02 -9.23 19.30
C VAL A 119 -3.55 -9.13 19.68
N LYS A 120 -2.70 -8.61 18.79
CA LYS A 120 -1.26 -8.46 19.00
C LYS A 120 -0.93 -7.06 19.51
N PHE A 121 -0.04 -6.98 20.50
CA PHE A 121 0.59 -5.75 20.95
C PHE A 121 2.11 -5.85 20.80
N ILE A 122 2.74 -4.77 20.33
CA ILE A 122 4.21 -4.70 20.24
C ILE A 122 4.83 -4.26 21.57
N GLY A 123 6.12 -4.51 21.77
CA GLY A 123 6.78 -4.29 23.06
C GLY A 123 6.75 -2.87 23.61
N SER A 124 6.57 -1.85 22.75
CA SER A 124 6.44 -0.45 23.18
C SER A 124 4.99 0.01 23.37
N GLN A 125 4.01 -0.81 23.01
CA GLN A 125 2.60 -0.43 23.00
C GLN A 125 1.96 -0.71 24.36
N ASP A 126 1.10 0.22 24.82
CA ASP A 126 0.20 -0.06 25.93
C ASP A 126 -0.94 -0.96 25.44
N CYS A 127 -1.16 -2.08 26.12
CA CYS A 127 -2.27 -2.96 25.79
C CYS A 127 -3.59 -2.55 26.44
N GLU A 128 -3.58 -1.59 27.37
CA GLU A 128 -4.75 -1.10 28.10
C GLU A 128 -5.50 -2.19 28.91
N ILE A 129 -4.95 -3.40 29.00
CA ILE A 129 -5.47 -4.49 29.82
C ILE A 129 -4.97 -4.34 31.26
N PRO A 130 -5.85 -4.20 32.26
CA PRO A 130 -5.47 -4.05 33.66
C PRO A 130 -4.54 -5.18 34.12
N PHE A 131 -3.49 -4.81 34.85
CA PHE A 131 -2.52 -5.74 35.45
C PHE A 131 -1.79 -6.65 34.44
N CYS A 132 -1.76 -6.31 33.15
CA CYS A 132 -0.97 -7.07 32.17
C CYS A 132 0.53 -6.97 32.48
N PRO A 133 1.23 -8.08 32.78
CA PRO A 133 2.65 -8.03 33.15
C PRO A 133 3.57 -7.68 31.97
N HIS A 134 3.06 -7.74 30.74
CA HIS A 134 3.81 -7.59 29.49
C HIS A 134 3.58 -6.25 28.78
N SER A 135 2.64 -5.42 29.26
CA SER A 135 2.37 -4.09 28.67
C SER A 135 3.63 -3.24 28.65
N LYS A 136 3.90 -2.58 27.52
CA LYS A 136 5.11 -1.75 27.28
C LYS A 136 6.46 -2.43 27.58
N LYS A 137 6.51 -3.76 27.64
CA LYS A 137 7.76 -4.53 27.89
C LYS A 137 8.16 -5.43 26.74
N GLN A 138 7.21 -6.19 26.18
CA GLN A 138 7.51 -7.14 25.11
C GLN A 138 6.29 -7.42 24.23
N THR A 139 6.53 -7.98 23.05
CA THR A 139 5.45 -8.39 22.15
C THR A 139 4.64 -9.50 22.80
N HIS A 140 3.32 -9.35 22.84
CA HIS A 140 2.39 -10.32 23.43
C HIS A 140 1.04 -10.26 22.70
N TYR A 141 0.16 -11.22 23.02
CA TYR A 141 -1.12 -11.39 22.34
C TYR A 141 -2.22 -11.64 23.36
N HIS A 142 -3.26 -10.81 23.36
CA HIS A 142 -4.41 -10.96 24.26
C HIS A 142 -5.52 -11.76 23.59
N CYS A 143 -6.15 -12.66 24.36
CA CYS A 143 -7.38 -13.33 23.96
C CYS A 143 -8.51 -12.30 23.82
N THR A 144 -9.37 -12.47 22.82
CA THR A 144 -10.54 -11.60 22.59
C THR A 144 -11.84 -12.24 23.09
N PHE A 145 -11.78 -13.37 23.79
CA PHE A 145 -12.96 -14.00 24.38
C PHE A 145 -13.50 -13.15 25.53
N GLN A 146 -14.82 -13.11 25.68
CA GLN A 146 -15.47 -12.26 26.66
C GLN A 146 -14.98 -12.58 28.08
N ASN A 147 -14.64 -11.54 28.84
CA ASN A 147 -14.10 -11.63 30.21
C ASN A 147 -12.77 -12.40 30.33
N CYS A 148 -12.02 -12.58 29.23
CA CYS A 148 -10.69 -13.20 29.25
C CYS A 148 -9.59 -12.16 29.04
N ASN A 149 -8.82 -11.86 30.10
CA ASN A 149 -7.67 -10.94 30.03
C ASN A 149 -6.33 -11.65 29.76
N HIS A 150 -6.36 -12.93 29.40
CA HIS A 150 -5.15 -13.74 29.28
C HIS A 150 -4.28 -13.28 28.11
N ALA A 151 -2.99 -13.12 28.39
CA ALA A 151 -1.97 -12.82 27.40
C ALA A 151 -1.08 -14.04 27.16
N VAL A 152 -0.72 -14.28 25.89
CA VAL A 152 0.31 -15.23 25.50
C VAL A 152 1.49 -14.51 24.86
N LEU A 153 2.68 -15.10 24.93
CA LEU A 153 3.92 -14.49 24.40
C LEU A 153 4.21 -14.88 22.95
N GLY A 154 3.59 -15.96 22.47
CA GLY A 154 3.84 -16.46 21.12
C GLY A 154 2.63 -17.12 20.46
N PRO A 155 2.58 -17.18 19.12
CA PRO A 155 1.49 -17.82 18.39
C PRO A 155 1.24 -19.29 18.75
N ALA A 156 2.28 -20.02 19.17
CA ALA A 156 2.17 -21.42 19.57
C ALA A 156 1.28 -21.63 20.81
N GLN A 157 1.16 -20.61 21.66
CA GLN A 157 0.36 -20.66 22.89
C GLN A 157 -1.11 -20.30 22.66
N MET A 158 -1.45 -19.75 21.49
CA MET A 158 -2.82 -19.30 21.18
C MET A 158 -3.82 -20.46 21.13
N ALA A 159 -3.49 -21.51 20.38
CA ALA A 159 -4.40 -22.64 20.21
C ALA A 159 -4.67 -23.40 21.53
N PRO A 160 -3.64 -23.74 22.34
CA PRO A 160 -3.87 -24.34 23.66
C PRO A 160 -4.71 -23.48 24.61
N HIS A 161 -4.52 -22.16 24.59
CA HIS A 161 -5.34 -21.25 25.38
C HIS A 161 -6.79 -21.25 24.92
N LYS A 162 -7.02 -21.20 23.59
CA LYS A 162 -8.36 -21.16 23.01
C LYS A 162 -9.22 -22.37 23.39
N LEU A 163 -8.62 -23.55 23.58
CA LEU A 163 -9.32 -24.76 24.03
C LEU A 163 -9.89 -24.69 25.46
N LYS A 164 -9.57 -23.63 26.22
CA LYS A 164 -10.11 -23.40 27.57
C LYS A 164 -11.44 -22.63 27.57
N HIS A 165 -11.97 -22.33 26.39
CA HIS A 165 -13.25 -21.66 26.12
C HIS A 165 -14.11 -22.57 25.25
#